data_AF-A0A2D5W8Q2-F1
#
_entry.id   AF-A0A2D5W8Q2-F1
#
_cell.length_a   1.000
_cell.length_b   1.000
_cell.length_c   1.000
_cell.angle_alpha   90.00
_cell.angle_beta   90.00
_cell.angle_gamma   90.00
#
_symmetry.space_group_name_H-M   'P 1'
#
loop_
_entity.id
_entity.type
_entity.pdbx_description
1 polymer ?
#
loop_
_entity_poly.entity_id
_entity_poly.type
_entity_poly.pdbx_seq_one_letter_code
_entity_poly.pdbx_strand_id
1 'polypeptide(L)'
;MRQLPTLLRAALLSLAGVSLASAQGSFHTDIYSDSALPGSGTLAVFVEYPDKYDSRHRAGAPVVLYSPGGVTNTGSFGPDQILEGLVELGFVSVRFLLPGGSFATYSSGGIYDNRSTACTSAMRDALLYAAGRATDTAGLTILDRVAHANLNNVGIFASSNGGPLATNTIALHGKALSLPHWLVGWENPSCAQTIITDAGRPDLDPDSATDSDGNGVPGDDGKNLSYYGYSPTTLAIDYSSIIRDGQILLLDRDGDGQATFLGPPGNPRYDVDGNGILDIDEDFPIKGFMYDDGGGTRLYLSRQARAACDDLGVALPGTYASTEACAEYWRTRENAGSSYFAGRACPQTAVMLIYSEQDHVQVADDKPHIAQAYMGWQAAGNWARLNPDAAYIGLAYSGTFGGAVPPGTPDNAANCPLPANMIGSAFPSNVLAGKNYLTLGGCVEMADRLEYDKWNNDL
;
A
#
# COMPACT_ATOMS: atom_id res chain seq x y z
N MET A 1 4.87 -9.35 -66.63
CA MET A 1 5.22 -8.25 -65.70
C MET A 1 4.08 -7.24 -65.65
N ARG A 2 3.29 -7.22 -64.56
CA ARG A 2 2.46 -6.10 -64.02
C ARG A 2 1.59 -6.62 -62.87
N GLN A 3 1.25 -5.74 -61.92
CA GLN A 3 0.34 -5.99 -60.78
C GLN A 3 -1.14 -5.78 -61.21
N LEU A 4 -2.22 -5.96 -60.42
CA LEU A 4 -2.57 -6.24 -58.98
C LEU A 4 -3.89 -7.11 -59.04
N PRO A 5 -4.69 -7.38 -57.97
CA PRO A 5 -4.49 -7.29 -56.51
C PRO A 5 -4.91 -8.55 -55.69
N THR A 6 -4.43 -8.60 -54.45
CA THR A 6 -4.99 -9.42 -53.35
C THR A 6 -6.34 -8.84 -52.86
N LEU A 7 -7.45 -9.46 -53.26
CA LEU A 7 -8.81 -9.04 -52.85
C LEU A 7 -9.70 -10.22 -52.41
N LEU A 8 -9.15 -11.12 -51.58
CA LEU A 8 -9.93 -12.25 -51.02
C LEU A 8 -9.36 -12.78 -49.69
N ARG A 9 -9.11 -11.86 -48.72
CA ARG A 9 -8.81 -12.22 -47.31
C ARG A 9 -9.21 -11.17 -46.26
N ALA A 10 -9.88 -10.08 -46.66
CA ALA A 10 -10.17 -8.92 -45.80
C ALA A 10 -11.67 -8.75 -45.46
N ALA A 11 -12.49 -9.80 -45.59
CA ALA A 11 -13.94 -9.72 -45.44
C ALA A 11 -14.51 -10.94 -44.68
N LEU A 12 -14.10 -11.14 -43.43
CA LEU A 12 -14.78 -12.04 -42.47
C LEU A 12 -14.35 -11.86 -40.99
N LEU A 13 -13.72 -10.74 -40.62
CA LEU A 13 -13.29 -10.45 -39.23
C LEU A 13 -13.80 -9.10 -38.68
N SER A 14 -14.73 -8.46 -39.38
CA SER A 14 -15.35 -7.19 -38.99
C SER A 14 -16.86 -7.36 -38.74
N LEU A 15 -17.24 -8.30 -37.86
CA LEU A 15 -18.61 -8.45 -37.36
C LEU A 15 -18.67 -9.33 -36.08
N ALA A 16 -17.80 -9.03 -35.13
CA ALA A 16 -17.91 -9.53 -33.75
C ALA A 16 -17.31 -8.51 -32.78
N GLY A 17 -17.91 -7.32 -32.72
CA GLY A 17 -17.78 -6.41 -31.58
C GLY A 17 -18.51 -6.96 -30.36
N VAL A 18 -18.33 -8.24 -30.06
CA VAL A 18 -18.73 -8.85 -28.81
C VAL A 18 -17.59 -8.54 -27.86
N SER A 19 -17.75 -7.47 -27.07
CA SER A 19 -17.15 -7.51 -25.75
C SER A 19 -17.73 -8.75 -25.08
N LEU A 20 -16.91 -9.80 -24.96
CA LEU A 20 -17.16 -10.86 -24.01
C LEU A 20 -16.95 -10.22 -22.65
N ALA A 21 -18.00 -9.56 -22.15
CA ALA A 21 -18.11 -9.31 -20.73
C ALA A 21 -18.07 -10.69 -20.07
N SER A 22 -16.92 -11.03 -19.47
CA SER A 22 -16.77 -12.21 -18.62
C SER A 22 -17.95 -12.23 -17.66
N ALA A 23 -18.66 -13.35 -17.55
CA ALA A 23 -19.72 -13.43 -16.56
C ALA A 23 -19.05 -13.47 -15.18
N GLN A 24 -19.05 -12.34 -14.49
CA GLN A 24 -18.49 -12.21 -13.16
C GLN A 24 -19.59 -12.47 -12.14
N GLY A 25 -19.26 -13.29 -11.14
CA GLY A 25 -20.09 -13.45 -9.95
C GLY A 25 -19.61 -12.56 -8.83
N SER A 26 -20.54 -12.14 -7.96
CA SER A 26 -20.19 -11.51 -6.70
C SER A 26 -21.19 -11.86 -5.60
N PHE A 27 -20.74 -11.83 -4.35
CA PHE A 27 -21.61 -11.94 -3.18
C PHE A 27 -21.06 -11.16 -1.99
N HIS A 28 -21.97 -10.75 -1.11
CA HIS A 28 -21.64 -10.33 0.25
C HIS A 28 -21.89 -11.46 1.23
N THR A 29 -21.10 -11.51 2.30
CA THR A 29 -21.31 -12.41 3.43
C THR A 29 -20.72 -11.83 4.71
N ASP A 30 -21.04 -12.44 5.85
CA ASP A 30 -20.48 -12.10 7.15
C ASP A 30 -19.65 -13.28 7.65
N ILE A 31 -18.45 -13.03 8.15
CA ILE A 31 -17.59 -14.05 8.78
C ILE A 31 -17.47 -13.78 10.28
N TYR A 32 -17.36 -14.81 11.11
CA TYR A 32 -17.17 -14.64 12.55
C TYR A 32 -15.77 -14.07 12.85
N SER A 33 -15.70 -13.12 13.80
CA SER A 33 -14.43 -12.63 14.33
C SER A 33 -14.59 -12.07 15.74
N ASP A 34 -13.73 -12.49 16.66
CA ASP A 34 -13.65 -11.92 18.01
C ASP A 34 -13.26 -10.43 17.99
N SER A 35 -12.57 -9.98 16.93
CA SER A 35 -12.22 -8.55 16.74
C SER A 35 -13.42 -7.68 16.38
N ALA A 36 -14.53 -8.29 15.98
CA ALA A 36 -15.81 -7.63 15.72
C ALA A 36 -16.72 -7.58 16.97
N LEU A 37 -16.14 -7.72 18.15
CA LEU A 37 -16.78 -7.47 19.45
C LEU A 37 -16.23 -6.18 20.08
N PRO A 38 -17.07 -5.37 20.78
CA PRO A 38 -18.53 -5.51 20.88
C PRO A 38 -19.21 -5.17 19.55
N GLY A 39 -20.34 -5.80 19.25
CA GLY A 39 -21.06 -5.63 17.99
C GLY A 39 -21.76 -6.91 17.55
N SER A 40 -21.81 -7.15 16.25
CA SER A 40 -22.33 -8.40 15.66
C SER A 40 -21.49 -9.63 15.96
N GLY A 41 -20.20 -9.47 16.33
CA GLY A 41 -19.23 -10.56 16.33
C GLY A 41 -18.85 -11.03 14.91
N THR A 42 -19.15 -10.22 13.89
CA THR A 42 -18.89 -10.53 12.48
C THR A 42 -18.20 -9.41 11.73
N LEU A 43 -17.41 -9.78 10.73
CA LEU A 43 -16.86 -8.87 9.73
C LEU A 43 -17.67 -9.02 8.44
N ALA A 44 -18.05 -7.89 7.85
CA ALA A 44 -18.62 -7.88 6.52
C ALA A 44 -17.53 -8.16 5.48
N VAL A 45 -17.82 -9.07 4.55
CA VAL A 45 -16.94 -9.50 3.46
C VAL A 45 -17.67 -9.37 2.12
N PHE A 46 -16.96 -8.93 1.10
CA PHE A 46 -17.39 -8.91 -0.29
C PHE A 46 -16.43 -9.74 -1.13
N VAL A 47 -16.97 -10.59 -2.01
CA VAL A 47 -16.19 -11.46 -2.89
C VAL A 47 -16.67 -11.27 -4.32
N GLU A 48 -15.73 -11.07 -5.23
CA GLU A 48 -15.95 -11.09 -6.69
C GLU A 48 -15.10 -12.20 -7.29
N TYR A 49 -15.59 -12.85 -8.35
CA TYR A 49 -14.91 -13.99 -8.95
C TYR A 49 -15.28 -14.14 -10.43
N PRO A 50 -14.34 -14.64 -11.26
CA PRO A 50 -14.61 -14.95 -12.66
C PRO A 50 -15.54 -16.15 -12.76
N ASP A 51 -16.15 -16.32 -13.93
CA ASP A 51 -16.74 -17.58 -14.33
C ASP A 51 -15.67 -18.70 -14.31
N LYS A 52 -16.09 -19.94 -14.07
CA LYS A 52 -15.15 -21.07 -13.91
C LYS A 52 -14.16 -21.21 -15.07
N TYR A 53 -14.61 -20.97 -16.30
CA TYR A 53 -13.78 -21.10 -17.51
C TYR A 53 -12.87 -19.90 -17.75
N ASP A 54 -13.11 -18.78 -17.07
CA ASP A 54 -12.31 -17.56 -17.08
C ASP A 54 -11.31 -17.53 -15.90
N SER A 55 -11.21 -18.62 -15.13
CA SER A 55 -10.18 -18.81 -14.10
C SER A 55 -8.78 -18.69 -14.69
N ARG A 56 -7.88 -17.95 -14.03
CA ARG A 56 -6.52 -17.71 -14.53
C ARG A 56 -5.74 -19.00 -14.80
N HIS A 57 -5.86 -19.97 -13.90
CA HIS A 57 -5.13 -21.23 -13.97
C HIS A 57 -6.08 -22.41 -14.13
N ARG A 58 -5.55 -23.53 -14.67
CA ARG A 58 -6.32 -24.78 -14.78
C ARG A 58 -6.65 -25.39 -13.42
N ALA A 59 -5.86 -25.11 -12.39
CA ALA A 59 -6.12 -25.51 -11.01
C ALA A 59 -7.26 -24.69 -10.36
N GLY A 60 -7.58 -23.52 -10.91
CA GLY A 60 -8.61 -22.61 -10.39
C GLY A 60 -8.19 -21.14 -10.48
N ALA A 61 -9.07 -20.25 -10.03
CA ALA A 61 -8.81 -18.83 -9.88
C ALA A 61 -8.04 -18.56 -8.57
N PRO A 62 -6.83 -17.96 -8.60
CA PRO A 62 -6.11 -17.57 -7.39
C PRO A 62 -6.93 -16.59 -6.53
N VAL A 63 -6.72 -16.60 -5.22
CA VAL A 63 -7.47 -15.78 -4.27
C VAL A 63 -6.60 -14.66 -3.73
N VAL A 64 -7.08 -13.41 -3.83
CA VAL A 64 -6.39 -12.23 -3.31
C VAL A 64 -7.23 -11.58 -2.23
N LEU A 65 -6.67 -11.45 -1.02
CA LEU A 65 -7.25 -10.61 0.02
C LEU A 65 -6.74 -9.17 -0.13
N TYR A 66 -7.66 -8.23 -0.22
CA TYR A 66 -7.35 -6.80 -0.21
C TYR A 66 -7.13 -6.27 1.22
N SER A 67 -5.96 -5.69 1.48
CA SER A 67 -5.66 -4.92 2.69
C SER A 67 -5.87 -3.42 2.43
N PRO A 68 -6.91 -2.78 3.00
CA PRO A 68 -7.29 -1.43 2.64
C PRO A 68 -6.29 -0.35 3.08
N GLY A 69 -6.03 0.60 2.19
CA GLY A 69 -5.23 1.80 2.47
C GLY A 69 -6.00 2.93 3.17
N GLY A 70 -5.33 4.07 3.34
CA GLY A 70 -5.89 5.28 3.98
C GLY A 70 -5.68 5.36 5.50
N VAL A 71 -6.00 6.51 6.09
CA VAL A 71 -5.73 6.81 7.51
C VAL A 71 -6.90 6.46 8.42
N THR A 72 -8.09 6.99 8.12
CA THR A 72 -9.35 6.75 8.85
C THR A 72 -10.26 5.77 8.16
N ASN A 73 -9.85 5.25 6.99
CA ASN A 73 -10.65 4.35 6.17
C ASN A 73 -10.80 2.98 6.84
N THR A 74 -12.02 2.65 7.24
CA THR A 74 -12.41 1.35 7.82
C THR A 74 -12.68 0.27 6.78
N GLY A 75 -12.31 0.51 5.51
CA GLY A 75 -12.58 -0.36 4.37
C GLY A 75 -13.78 0.14 3.56
N SER A 76 -13.86 -0.33 2.32
CA SER A 76 -14.98 -0.06 1.40
C SER A 76 -15.14 -1.24 0.45
N PHE A 77 -16.39 -1.48 0.00
CA PHE A 77 -16.67 -2.41 -1.10
C PHE A 77 -16.88 -1.70 -2.43
N GLY A 78 -16.87 -0.36 -2.46
CA GLY A 78 -16.79 0.39 -3.72
C GLY A 78 -15.53 0.01 -4.50
N PRO A 79 -15.49 0.22 -5.83
CA PRO A 79 -14.32 -0.11 -6.63
C PRO A 79 -13.09 0.61 -6.07
N ASP A 80 -12.13 -0.17 -5.55
CA ASP A 80 -10.77 0.34 -5.46
C ASP A 80 -10.23 0.28 -6.88
N GLN A 81 -10.02 1.46 -7.47
CA GLN A 81 -9.47 1.59 -8.82
C GLN A 81 -8.19 0.76 -8.94
N ILE A 82 -7.36 0.72 -7.90
CA ILE A 82 -6.05 0.04 -7.89
C ILE A 82 -6.16 -1.47 -8.18
N LEU A 83 -7.32 -2.12 -7.97
CA LEU A 83 -7.57 -3.53 -8.30
C LEU A 83 -8.71 -3.75 -9.31
N GLU A 84 -9.24 -2.68 -9.92
CA GLU A 84 -10.18 -2.77 -11.03
C GLU A 84 -9.50 -3.45 -12.23
N GLY A 85 -10.03 -4.58 -12.70
CA GLY A 85 -9.40 -5.45 -13.69
C GLY A 85 -8.89 -6.80 -13.16
N LEU A 86 -8.87 -7.01 -11.83
CA LEU A 86 -8.28 -8.24 -11.25
C LEU A 86 -9.14 -9.49 -11.51
N VAL A 87 -10.47 -9.34 -11.50
CA VAL A 87 -11.42 -10.45 -11.72
C VAL A 87 -11.39 -10.88 -13.20
N GLU A 88 -11.28 -9.91 -14.10
CA GLU A 88 -11.08 -10.06 -15.54
C GLU A 88 -9.78 -10.82 -15.87
N LEU A 89 -8.76 -10.73 -15.01
CA LEU A 89 -7.51 -11.46 -15.11
C LEU A 89 -7.56 -12.87 -14.48
N GLY A 90 -8.76 -13.29 -14.04
CA GLY A 90 -9.08 -14.66 -13.63
C GLY A 90 -8.88 -14.96 -12.15
N PHE A 91 -9.00 -13.95 -11.28
CA PHE A 91 -8.81 -14.05 -9.82
C PHE A 91 -10.11 -13.94 -9.02
N VAL A 92 -10.15 -14.63 -7.87
CA VAL A 92 -11.11 -14.33 -6.80
C VAL A 92 -10.58 -13.15 -5.98
N SER A 93 -11.33 -12.05 -5.97
CA SER A 93 -11.06 -10.84 -5.18
C SER A 93 -11.85 -10.92 -3.88
N VAL A 94 -11.18 -10.81 -2.72
CA VAL A 94 -11.81 -10.79 -1.40
C VAL A 94 -11.52 -9.45 -0.72
N ARG A 95 -12.58 -8.73 -0.34
CA ARG A 95 -12.52 -7.46 0.38
C ARG A 95 -13.28 -7.57 1.69
N PHE A 96 -12.87 -6.86 2.72
CA PHE A 96 -13.54 -6.86 4.03
C PHE A 96 -13.59 -5.45 4.63
N LEU A 97 -14.56 -5.20 5.49
CA LEU A 97 -14.59 -4.01 6.34
C LEU A 97 -13.86 -4.31 7.65
N LEU A 98 -12.96 -3.41 8.05
CA LEU A 98 -12.29 -3.44 9.35
C LEU A 98 -13.31 -3.29 10.49
N PRO A 99 -12.95 -3.64 11.74
CA PRO A 99 -13.85 -3.49 12.88
C PRO A 99 -14.47 -2.10 12.97
N GLY A 100 -15.78 -2.02 13.18
CA GLY A 100 -16.56 -0.77 13.18
C GLY A 100 -16.76 -0.11 11.80
N GLY A 101 -16.28 -0.73 10.71
CA GLY A 101 -16.46 -0.23 9.35
C GLY A 101 -17.85 -0.47 8.78
N SER A 102 -18.31 0.43 7.91
CA SER A 102 -19.60 0.29 7.21
C SER A 102 -19.53 0.79 5.77
N PHE A 103 -20.28 0.15 4.88
CA PHE A 103 -20.44 0.53 3.49
C PHE A 103 -21.88 0.20 3.02
N ALA A 104 -22.61 1.23 2.61
CA ALA A 104 -24.04 1.14 2.30
C ALA A 104 -24.85 0.45 3.43
N THR A 105 -25.37 -0.75 3.20
CA THR A 105 -26.14 -1.55 4.18
C THR A 105 -25.31 -2.59 4.93
N TYR A 106 -24.00 -2.70 4.63
CA TYR A 106 -23.10 -3.68 5.24
C TYR A 106 -22.25 -3.03 6.32
N SER A 107 -21.97 -3.76 7.40
CA SER A 107 -21.14 -3.26 8.50
C SER A 107 -20.47 -4.38 9.27
N SER A 108 -19.19 -4.21 9.59
CA SER A 108 -18.49 -5.03 10.59
C SER A 108 -18.81 -4.57 12.01
N GLY A 109 -18.93 -5.52 12.94
CA GLY A 109 -18.93 -5.23 14.38
C GLY A 109 -17.56 -4.74 14.88
N GLY A 110 -17.44 -4.53 16.19
CA GLY A 110 -16.19 -4.11 16.83
C GLY A 110 -15.93 -2.60 16.73
N ILE A 111 -14.72 -2.20 17.09
CA ILE A 111 -14.29 -0.80 17.13
C ILE A 111 -13.00 -0.67 16.32
N TYR A 112 -12.95 0.33 15.43
CA TYR A 112 -11.78 0.61 14.62
C TYR A 112 -10.62 1.11 15.49
N ASP A 113 -9.65 0.24 15.77
CA ASP A 113 -8.48 0.55 16.60
C ASP A 113 -7.32 1.19 15.81
N ASN A 114 -7.61 1.85 14.70
CA ASN A 114 -6.62 2.46 13.80
C ASN A 114 -5.49 1.50 13.36
N ARG A 115 -5.87 0.37 12.73
CA ARG A 115 -4.97 -0.63 12.13
C ARG A 115 -4.06 -1.38 13.13
N SER A 116 -4.50 -1.53 14.38
CA SER A 116 -3.78 -2.24 15.45
C SER A 116 -4.35 -3.66 15.64
N THR A 117 -4.11 -4.27 16.80
CA THR A 117 -4.47 -5.64 17.20
C THR A 117 -5.87 -6.11 16.77
N ALA A 118 -6.89 -5.27 16.84
CA ALA A 118 -8.24 -5.63 16.40
C ALA A 118 -8.29 -5.72 14.87
N CYS A 119 -7.80 -4.72 14.16
CA CYS A 119 -7.70 -4.75 12.69
C CYS A 119 -6.81 -5.90 12.16
N THR A 120 -5.67 -6.18 12.79
CA THR A 120 -4.79 -7.30 12.38
C THR A 120 -5.44 -8.66 12.64
N SER A 121 -6.22 -8.78 13.73
CA SER A 121 -7.03 -9.97 13.99
C SER A 121 -8.18 -10.10 12.99
N ALA A 122 -8.81 -8.99 12.58
CA ALA A 122 -9.85 -8.99 11.57
C ALA A 122 -9.30 -9.46 10.21
N MET A 123 -8.12 -8.97 9.82
CA MET A 123 -7.45 -9.38 8.59
C MET A 123 -7.04 -10.85 8.63
N ARG A 124 -6.57 -11.36 9.78
CA ARG A 124 -6.33 -12.80 9.99
C ARG A 124 -7.58 -13.63 9.71
N ASP A 125 -8.74 -13.21 10.22
CA ASP A 125 -9.99 -13.94 10.06
C ASP A 125 -10.51 -13.88 8.61
N ALA A 126 -10.38 -12.72 7.95
CA ALA A 126 -10.65 -12.58 6.51
C ALA A 126 -9.71 -13.46 5.66
N LEU A 127 -8.43 -13.58 6.03
CA LEU A 127 -7.46 -14.45 5.35
C LEU A 127 -7.75 -15.93 5.59
N LEU A 128 -8.22 -16.31 6.77
CA LEU A 128 -8.71 -17.67 7.05
C LEU A 128 -9.91 -18.02 6.17
N TYR A 129 -10.86 -17.11 5.98
CA TYR A 129 -12.00 -17.32 5.08
C TYR A 129 -11.56 -17.41 3.61
N ALA A 130 -10.71 -16.49 3.15
CA ALA A 130 -10.14 -16.49 1.79
C ALA A 130 -9.34 -17.78 1.48
N ALA A 131 -8.73 -18.39 2.50
CA ALA A 131 -8.03 -19.66 2.39
C ALA A 131 -8.94 -20.91 2.57
N GLY A 132 -10.26 -20.74 2.71
CA GLY A 132 -11.21 -21.83 2.94
C GLY A 132 -11.06 -22.53 4.29
N ARG A 133 -10.43 -21.88 5.27
CA ARG A 133 -10.14 -22.42 6.62
C ARG A 133 -11.08 -21.90 7.71
N ALA A 134 -11.91 -20.91 7.37
CA ALA A 134 -13.04 -20.45 8.16
C ALA A 134 -14.31 -20.46 7.30
N THR A 135 -15.47 -20.48 7.96
CA THR A 135 -16.77 -20.34 7.32
C THR A 135 -17.35 -18.95 7.54
N ASP A 136 -18.31 -18.59 6.70
CA ASP A 136 -19.24 -17.51 6.97
C ASP A 136 -20.30 -17.90 8.03
N THR A 137 -21.20 -16.97 8.33
CA THR A 137 -22.33 -17.15 9.25
C THR A 137 -23.40 -18.15 8.77
N ALA A 138 -23.37 -18.56 7.50
CA ALA A 138 -24.20 -19.64 6.96
C ALA A 138 -23.51 -21.02 7.07
N GLY A 139 -22.28 -21.08 7.58
CA GLY A 139 -21.48 -22.30 7.69
C GLY A 139 -20.80 -22.72 6.38
N LEU A 140 -20.70 -21.82 5.39
CA LEU A 140 -20.08 -22.07 4.10
C LEU A 140 -18.66 -21.50 4.04
N THR A 141 -17.72 -22.24 3.45
CA THR A 141 -16.39 -21.73 3.10
C THR A 141 -16.44 -20.93 1.79
N ILE A 142 -15.34 -20.25 1.43
CA ILE A 142 -15.23 -19.63 0.11
C ILE A 142 -15.33 -20.67 -1.04
N LEU A 143 -14.90 -21.92 -0.82
CA LEU A 143 -14.96 -22.98 -1.84
C LEU A 143 -16.38 -23.52 -2.05
N ASP A 144 -17.23 -23.49 -1.03
CA ASP A 144 -18.65 -23.84 -1.15
C ASP A 144 -19.43 -22.82 -2.01
N ARG A 145 -18.93 -21.57 -2.07
CA ARG A 145 -19.50 -20.49 -2.88
C ARG A 145 -18.83 -20.33 -4.25
N VAL A 146 -17.52 -20.56 -4.33
CA VAL A 146 -16.69 -20.43 -5.53
C VAL A 146 -15.88 -21.72 -5.68
N ALA A 147 -16.51 -22.75 -6.23
CA ALA A 147 -15.96 -24.12 -6.34
C ALA A 147 -14.69 -24.26 -7.21
N HIS A 148 -14.25 -23.16 -7.85
CA HIS A 148 -13.01 -23.05 -8.63
C HIS A 148 -11.98 -22.11 -8.01
N ALA A 149 -12.12 -21.69 -6.76
CA ALA A 149 -11.09 -20.95 -6.04
C ALA A 149 -9.86 -21.84 -5.76
N ASN A 150 -8.67 -21.40 -6.16
CA ASN A 150 -7.41 -22.11 -5.95
C ASN A 150 -6.84 -21.78 -4.56
N LEU A 151 -7.22 -22.55 -3.54
CA LEU A 151 -6.80 -22.34 -2.15
C LEU A 151 -5.30 -22.61 -1.89
N ASN A 152 -4.57 -23.16 -2.87
CA ASN A 152 -3.11 -23.26 -2.85
C ASN A 152 -2.43 -21.99 -3.39
N ASN A 153 -3.19 -21.06 -3.98
CA ASN A 153 -2.70 -19.80 -4.55
C ASN A 153 -3.45 -18.63 -3.91
N VAL A 154 -3.17 -18.43 -2.62
CA VAL A 154 -3.77 -17.38 -1.77
C VAL A 154 -2.73 -16.33 -1.42
N GLY A 155 -3.01 -15.08 -1.78
CA GLY A 155 -2.14 -13.93 -1.60
C GLY A 155 -2.83 -12.73 -0.95
N ILE A 156 -2.03 -11.68 -0.69
CA ILE A 156 -2.50 -10.38 -0.22
C ILE A 156 -2.05 -9.30 -1.21
N PHE A 157 -2.96 -8.38 -1.56
CA PHE A 157 -2.59 -7.07 -2.08
C PHE A 157 -2.79 -6.00 -1.00
N ALA A 158 -1.84 -5.10 -0.83
CA ALA A 158 -1.85 -4.09 0.21
C ALA A 158 -1.48 -2.70 -0.32
N SER A 159 -2.43 -1.75 -0.22
CA SER A 159 -2.24 -0.36 -0.66
C SER A 159 -1.93 0.54 0.53
N SER A 160 -0.95 1.45 0.42
CA SER A 160 -0.70 2.50 1.42
C SER A 160 -0.57 1.94 2.86
N ASN A 161 -1.24 2.53 3.85
CA ASN A 161 -1.36 2.03 5.23
C ASN A 161 -1.95 0.60 5.37
N GLY A 162 -2.47 0.00 4.30
CA GLY A 162 -2.80 -1.43 4.24
C GLY A 162 -1.57 -2.32 4.29
N GLY A 163 -0.39 -1.82 3.89
CA GLY A 163 0.90 -2.51 3.98
C GLY A 163 1.29 -2.85 5.42
N PRO A 164 1.41 -1.86 6.33
CA PRO A 164 1.60 -2.13 7.76
C PRO A 164 0.56 -3.08 8.36
N LEU A 165 -0.72 -2.94 8.02
CA LEU A 165 -1.76 -3.86 8.46
C LEU A 165 -1.48 -5.31 8.02
N ALA A 166 -1.14 -5.51 6.75
CA ALA A 166 -0.81 -6.82 6.19
C ALA A 166 0.45 -7.42 6.83
N THR A 167 1.55 -6.66 6.86
CA THR A 167 2.82 -7.09 7.44
C THR A 167 2.68 -7.43 8.93
N ASN A 168 1.94 -6.62 9.71
CA ASN A 168 1.74 -6.87 11.13
C ASN A 168 0.83 -8.08 11.37
N THR A 169 -0.17 -8.29 10.52
CA THR A 169 -0.98 -9.53 10.52
C THR A 169 -0.11 -10.77 10.29
N ILE A 170 0.83 -10.73 9.33
CA ILE A 170 1.76 -11.83 9.07
C ILE A 170 2.74 -12.01 10.25
N ALA A 171 3.30 -10.93 10.81
CA ALA A 171 4.19 -11.01 11.97
C ALA A 171 3.52 -11.62 13.22
N LEU A 172 2.26 -11.27 13.48
CA LEU A 172 1.51 -11.72 14.67
C LEU A 172 0.86 -13.09 14.50
N HIS A 173 0.40 -13.42 13.29
CA HIS A 173 -0.44 -14.60 13.05
C HIS A 173 0.12 -15.58 12.01
N GLY A 174 1.05 -15.15 11.16
CA GLY A 174 1.56 -15.91 10.02
C GLY A 174 2.02 -17.33 10.38
N LYS A 175 2.74 -17.51 11.48
CA LYS A 175 3.20 -18.84 11.93
C LYS A 175 2.08 -19.84 12.19
N ALA A 176 0.90 -19.38 12.62
CA ALA A 176 -0.28 -20.23 12.81
C ALA A 176 -1.08 -20.41 11.50
N LEU A 177 -0.97 -19.45 10.58
CA LEU A 177 -1.67 -19.47 9.29
C LEU A 177 -0.91 -20.24 8.21
N SER A 178 0.42 -20.29 8.24
CA SER A 178 1.28 -20.72 7.12
C SER A 178 0.87 -20.05 5.79
N LEU A 179 0.44 -18.79 5.86
CA LEU A 179 -0.16 -17.98 4.80
C LEU A 179 0.12 -16.49 5.07
N PRO A 180 0.05 -15.61 4.04
CA PRO A 180 -0.22 -15.93 2.64
C PRO A 180 0.98 -16.61 1.96
N HIS A 181 0.78 -17.09 0.73
CA HIS A 181 1.92 -17.56 -0.08
C HIS A 181 2.68 -16.39 -0.72
N TRP A 182 1.99 -15.27 -0.98
CA TRP A 182 2.60 -14.05 -1.50
C TRP A 182 1.94 -12.77 -0.99
N LEU A 183 2.71 -11.68 -0.98
CA LEU A 183 2.28 -10.33 -0.64
C LEU A 183 2.74 -9.36 -1.75
N VAL A 184 1.82 -8.57 -2.29
CA VAL A 184 2.10 -7.43 -3.16
C VAL A 184 1.74 -6.16 -2.42
N GLY A 185 2.74 -5.34 -2.11
CA GLY A 185 2.56 -4.02 -1.50
C GLY A 185 2.70 -2.91 -2.52
N TRP A 186 1.83 -1.89 -2.50
CA TRP A 186 1.95 -0.68 -3.31
C TRP A 186 2.14 0.56 -2.43
N GLU A 187 3.32 1.19 -2.54
CA GLU A 187 3.68 2.46 -1.88
C GLU A 187 3.29 2.45 -0.39
N ASN A 188 3.78 1.44 0.32
CA ASN A 188 3.42 1.14 1.70
C ASN A 188 4.40 1.84 2.67
N PRO A 189 3.96 2.81 3.49
CA PRO A 189 4.82 3.39 4.52
C PRO A 189 5.25 2.32 5.54
N SER A 190 6.41 2.51 6.17
CA SER A 190 7.11 1.50 6.96
C SER A 190 7.18 1.80 8.46
N CYS A 191 7.46 3.03 8.87
CA CYS A 191 7.52 3.47 10.27
C CYS A 191 6.69 4.74 10.50
N ALA A 192 6.49 5.15 11.76
CA ALA A 192 5.67 6.31 12.11
C ALA A 192 6.05 7.56 11.31
N GLN A 193 7.35 7.83 11.16
CA GLN A 193 7.90 8.95 10.39
C GLN A 193 7.46 8.89 8.92
N THR A 194 7.45 7.70 8.29
CA THR A 194 6.95 7.54 6.90
C THR A 194 5.42 7.59 6.81
N ILE A 195 4.71 7.07 7.82
CA ILE A 195 3.23 7.02 7.87
C ILE A 195 2.63 8.42 8.02
N ILE A 196 3.27 9.31 8.79
CA ILE A 196 2.86 10.71 8.97
C ILE A 196 3.63 11.69 8.07
N THR A 197 4.46 11.18 7.16
CA THR A 197 5.15 11.94 6.10
C THR A 197 6.22 12.94 6.59
N ASP A 198 6.95 12.60 7.66
CA ASP A 198 8.00 13.45 8.25
C ASP A 198 9.16 13.77 7.27
N ALA A 199 9.43 12.94 6.27
CA ALA A 199 10.47 13.18 5.25
C ALA A 199 10.01 14.08 4.08
N GLY A 200 8.80 14.63 4.15
CA GLY A 200 8.15 15.33 3.05
C GLY A 200 6.95 14.56 2.50
N ARG A 201 6.09 15.29 1.79
CA ARG A 201 4.73 14.84 1.44
C ARG A 201 4.23 15.49 0.15
N PRO A 202 3.48 14.78 -0.71
CA PRO A 202 3.03 15.34 -1.99
C PRO A 202 2.14 16.58 -1.88
N ASP A 203 1.51 16.83 -0.72
CA ASP A 203 0.71 18.05 -0.48
C ASP A 203 1.52 19.29 -0.07
N LEU A 204 2.86 19.21 0.00
CA LEU A 204 3.75 20.38 0.12
C LEU A 204 4.38 20.81 -1.21
N ASP A 205 4.36 19.94 -2.21
CA ASP A 205 4.89 20.22 -3.53
C ASP A 205 4.02 21.28 -4.26
N PRO A 206 4.59 22.44 -4.66
CA PRO A 206 3.82 23.50 -5.33
C PRO A 206 3.31 23.14 -6.74
N ASP A 207 4.06 22.33 -7.50
CA ASP A 207 3.71 21.84 -8.84
C ASP A 207 4.43 20.52 -9.17
N SER A 208 3.88 19.42 -8.66
CA SER A 208 4.45 18.07 -8.78
C SER A 208 4.60 17.49 -10.21
N ALA A 209 4.34 18.29 -11.24
CA ALA A 209 4.64 17.99 -12.65
C ALA A 209 5.95 18.64 -13.13
N THR A 210 6.52 19.55 -12.34
CA THR A 210 7.79 20.25 -12.55
C THR A 210 8.87 19.63 -11.64
N ASP A 211 10.12 19.80 -12.05
CA ASP A 211 11.35 19.43 -11.32
C ASP A 211 12.06 20.75 -11.07
N SER A 212 11.75 21.37 -9.93
CA SER A 212 12.08 22.78 -9.65
C SER A 212 13.45 22.92 -9.00
N ASP A 213 13.89 21.92 -8.21
CA ASP A 213 15.27 21.84 -7.70
C ASP A 213 16.30 21.39 -8.77
N GLY A 214 15.84 20.74 -9.84
CA GLY A 214 16.64 20.26 -10.96
C GLY A 214 17.40 18.96 -10.69
N ASN A 215 16.98 18.17 -9.70
CA ASN A 215 17.57 16.89 -9.33
C ASN A 215 17.20 15.76 -10.31
N GLY A 216 16.17 15.95 -11.14
CA GLY A 216 15.67 14.98 -12.12
C GLY A 216 14.46 14.17 -11.67
N VAL A 217 13.80 14.53 -10.56
CA VAL A 217 12.67 13.81 -9.94
C VAL A 217 11.47 14.75 -9.79
N PRO A 218 10.64 14.93 -10.84
CA PRO A 218 9.41 15.70 -10.72
C PRO A 218 8.50 15.13 -9.63
N GLY A 219 8.01 16.00 -8.73
CA GLY A 219 7.17 15.58 -7.61
C GLY A 219 7.90 15.32 -6.30
N ASP A 220 9.19 15.69 -6.16
CA ASP A 220 9.88 15.69 -4.86
C ASP A 220 10.28 17.05 -4.26
N ASP A 221 9.89 18.15 -4.93
CA ASP A 221 10.11 19.54 -4.50
C ASP A 221 9.53 19.85 -3.10
N GLY A 222 8.55 19.07 -2.61
CA GLY A 222 7.97 19.14 -1.25
C GLY A 222 8.70 18.37 -0.14
N LYS A 223 9.99 18.05 -0.32
CA LYS A 223 10.83 17.24 0.59
C LYS A 223 11.19 17.98 1.88
N ASN A 224 11.26 17.26 2.99
CA ASN A 224 11.81 17.82 4.23
C ASN A 224 13.34 17.85 4.13
N LEU A 225 13.96 19.01 3.95
CA LEU A 225 15.44 19.09 3.86
C LEU A 225 16.16 18.85 5.20
N SER A 226 15.44 18.74 6.32
CA SER A 226 15.98 18.21 7.59
C SER A 226 16.11 16.68 7.59
N TYR A 227 15.65 15.96 6.56
CA TYR A 227 15.85 14.53 6.36
C TYR A 227 17.18 14.25 5.63
N TYR A 228 18.00 13.35 6.19
CA TYR A 228 19.33 13.02 5.68
C TYR A 228 19.59 11.51 5.52
N GLY A 229 18.53 10.71 5.41
CA GLY A 229 18.58 9.28 5.09
C GLY A 229 17.91 8.38 6.15
N TYR A 230 18.09 7.07 6.01
CA TYR A 230 17.35 6.07 6.81
C TYR A 230 18.24 4.98 7.43
N SER A 231 17.76 4.43 8.54
CA SER A 231 18.15 3.11 9.05
C SER A 231 17.12 2.05 8.60
N PRO A 232 17.33 0.75 8.86
CA PRO A 232 16.32 -0.28 8.59
C PRO A 232 14.98 -0.09 9.31
N THR A 233 14.88 0.76 10.34
CA THR A 233 13.65 0.93 11.15
C THR A 233 13.24 2.37 11.43
N THR A 234 14.06 3.36 11.12
CA THR A 234 13.83 4.79 11.42
C THR A 234 14.36 5.68 10.31
N LEU A 235 13.78 6.87 10.18
CA LEU A 235 14.36 7.95 9.38
C LEU A 235 15.27 8.81 10.26
N ALA A 236 16.35 9.30 9.68
CA ALA A 236 17.27 10.23 10.30
C ALA A 236 16.87 11.64 9.87
N ILE A 237 16.24 12.36 10.79
CA ILE A 237 15.65 13.69 10.58
C ILE A 237 16.14 14.58 11.72
N ASP A 238 16.53 15.81 11.41
CA ASP A 238 16.87 16.81 12.40
C ASP A 238 15.61 17.51 12.88
N TYR A 239 15.23 17.23 14.13
CA TYR A 239 14.11 17.88 14.82
C TYR A 239 14.59 18.97 15.80
N SER A 240 15.86 19.40 15.74
CA SER A 240 16.45 20.35 16.70
C SER A 240 15.81 21.73 16.70
N SER A 241 15.16 22.12 15.60
CA SER A 241 14.37 23.35 15.49
C SER A 241 12.85 23.13 15.60
N ILE A 242 12.39 22.02 16.17
CA ILE A 242 10.94 21.81 16.32
C ILE A 242 10.34 22.81 17.32
N ILE A 243 9.40 23.63 16.85
CA ILE A 243 8.64 24.59 17.66
C ILE A 243 7.14 24.34 17.53
N ARG A 244 6.39 25.08 18.35
CA ARG A 244 4.93 25.16 18.27
C ARG A 244 4.49 26.62 18.26
N ASP A 245 3.96 27.08 17.13
CA ASP A 245 3.20 28.33 17.06
C ASP A 245 1.69 28.05 17.01
N GLY A 246 0.93 28.69 17.91
CA GLY A 246 -0.52 28.58 17.98
C GLY A 246 -1.05 27.15 18.12
N GLN A 247 -1.47 26.56 16.99
CA GLN A 247 -1.89 25.15 16.87
C GLN A 247 -0.96 24.28 16.01
N ILE A 248 -0.03 24.90 15.28
CA ILE A 248 0.88 24.27 14.32
C ILE A 248 2.10 23.73 15.09
N LEU A 249 2.62 22.60 14.63
CA LEU A 249 3.90 22.04 15.02
C LEU A 249 4.75 21.99 13.77
N LEU A 250 5.97 22.50 13.82
CA LEU A 250 6.82 22.69 12.64
C LEU A 250 8.30 22.65 13.01
N LEU A 251 9.16 22.44 12.02
CA LEU A 251 10.58 22.74 12.10
C LEU A 251 10.77 24.19 11.67
N ASP A 252 11.21 25.03 12.62
CA ASP A 252 11.50 26.44 12.46
C ASP A 252 12.83 26.55 11.71
N ARG A 253 12.79 26.89 10.42
CA ARG A 253 13.99 26.84 9.56
C ARG A 253 14.55 28.22 9.22
N ASP A 254 13.76 29.29 9.30
CA ASP A 254 14.26 30.67 9.26
C ASP A 254 14.80 31.13 10.63
N GLY A 255 14.38 30.48 11.72
CA GLY A 255 14.81 30.77 13.09
C GLY A 255 14.07 31.95 13.73
N ASP A 256 12.91 32.35 13.20
CA ASP A 256 12.16 33.53 13.66
C ASP A 256 11.22 33.24 14.85
N GLY A 257 10.94 31.96 15.13
CA GLY A 257 10.18 31.49 16.28
C GLY A 257 8.65 31.50 16.13
N GLN A 258 8.12 31.67 14.92
CA GLN A 258 6.68 31.62 14.58
C GLN A 258 6.46 30.74 13.33
N ALA A 259 5.22 30.62 12.83
CA ALA A 259 4.94 29.83 11.63
C ALA A 259 4.95 30.69 10.34
N THR A 260 5.93 30.46 9.47
CA THR A 260 6.11 31.14 8.18
C THR A 260 5.44 30.34 7.04
N PHE A 261 4.34 30.87 6.49
CA PHE A 261 3.65 30.29 5.31
C PHE A 261 2.77 31.33 4.58
N LEU A 262 2.48 31.09 3.30
CA LEU A 262 1.52 31.85 2.51
C LEU A 262 0.10 31.23 2.56
N GLY A 263 -0.92 32.08 2.41
CA GLY A 263 -2.32 31.66 2.31
C GLY A 263 -3.03 31.51 3.67
N PRO A 264 -4.26 30.98 3.69
CA PRO A 264 -5.01 30.78 4.93
C PRO A 264 -4.49 29.56 5.71
N PRO A 265 -4.55 29.53 7.06
CA PRO A 265 -4.07 28.39 7.86
C PRO A 265 -4.73 27.02 7.57
N GLY A 266 -5.87 27.00 6.85
CA GLY A 266 -6.52 25.77 6.38
C GLY A 266 -6.03 25.27 5.01
N ASN A 267 -5.19 26.04 4.32
CA ASN A 267 -4.51 25.67 3.08
C ASN A 267 -3.17 26.45 2.96
N PRO A 268 -2.23 26.23 3.90
CA PRO A 268 -0.93 26.92 3.92
C PRO A 268 -0.02 26.43 2.78
N ARG A 269 0.79 27.33 2.22
CA ARG A 269 1.91 27.03 1.31
C ARG A 269 3.21 27.41 2.00
N TYR A 270 4.15 26.48 2.04
CA TYR A 270 5.42 26.66 2.77
C TYR A 270 6.57 27.10 1.85
N ASP A 271 6.47 26.86 0.54
CA ASP A 271 7.10 27.70 -0.49
C ASP A 271 6.53 29.13 -0.34
N VAL A 272 7.35 30.02 0.26
CA VAL A 272 7.02 31.42 0.57
C VAL A 272 7.69 32.42 -0.36
N ASP A 273 8.78 32.07 -1.03
CA ASP A 273 9.40 32.92 -2.06
C ASP A 273 8.75 32.76 -3.45
N GLY A 274 8.06 31.63 -3.68
CA GLY A 274 7.34 31.29 -4.90
C GLY A 274 8.19 30.63 -5.99
N ASN A 275 9.33 30.04 -5.65
CA ASN A 275 10.28 29.46 -6.61
C ASN A 275 9.92 28.03 -7.06
N GLY A 276 9.00 27.35 -6.37
CA GLY A 276 8.51 26.01 -6.69
C GLY A 276 9.12 24.87 -5.86
N ILE A 277 10.11 25.13 -4.99
CA ILE A 277 10.67 24.16 -4.04
C ILE A 277 10.34 24.52 -2.61
N LEU A 278 10.49 23.56 -1.69
CA LEU A 278 10.49 23.83 -0.26
C LEU A 278 11.93 24.01 0.23
N ASP A 279 12.35 25.26 0.39
CA ASP A 279 13.75 25.64 0.59
C ASP A 279 14.31 25.26 1.97
N ILE A 280 15.62 25.44 2.18
CA ILE A 280 16.28 25.02 3.43
C ILE A 280 15.92 25.89 4.64
N ASP A 281 15.56 27.15 4.41
CA ASP A 281 15.18 28.16 5.41
C ASP A 281 13.67 28.41 5.52
N GLU A 282 12.83 27.64 4.84
CA GLU A 282 11.36 27.75 4.94
C GLU A 282 10.77 26.75 5.95
N ASP A 283 9.67 27.02 6.64
CA ASP A 283 9.18 26.10 7.68
C ASP A 283 8.73 24.73 7.16
N PHE A 284 9.03 23.65 7.91
CA PHE A 284 8.50 22.31 7.62
C PHE A 284 7.40 21.89 8.62
N PRO A 285 6.12 21.79 8.22
CA PRO A 285 5.02 21.41 9.11
C PRO A 285 4.99 19.91 9.47
N ILE A 286 5.15 19.61 10.75
CA ILE A 286 5.07 18.25 11.31
C ILE A 286 3.61 17.82 11.46
N LYS A 287 3.25 16.70 10.81
CA LYS A 287 1.93 16.07 10.90
C LYS A 287 1.84 15.08 12.07
N GLY A 288 0.63 14.66 12.38
CA GLY A 288 0.34 13.58 13.32
C GLY A 288 -1.05 12.99 13.05
N PHE A 289 -1.37 11.85 13.68
CA PHE A 289 -2.69 11.22 13.53
C PHE A 289 -3.57 11.44 14.76
N MET A 290 -4.80 11.87 14.50
CA MET A 290 -5.85 11.95 15.51
C MET A 290 -6.43 10.56 15.76
N TYR A 291 -6.41 10.11 17.02
CA TYR A 291 -7.00 8.84 17.44
C TYR A 291 -7.62 9.00 18.83
N ASP A 292 -8.75 8.33 19.06
CA ASP A 292 -9.39 8.26 20.38
C ASP A 292 -9.05 6.93 21.05
N ASP A 293 -8.33 7.00 22.16
CA ASP A 293 -7.91 5.82 22.94
C ASP A 293 -8.92 5.44 24.03
N GLY A 294 -10.13 6.02 24.01
CA GLY A 294 -11.13 5.90 25.06
C GLY A 294 -10.94 6.89 26.22
N GLY A 295 -9.77 7.54 26.29
CA GLY A 295 -9.51 8.70 27.12
C GLY A 295 -9.75 10.05 26.43
N GLY A 296 -10.34 10.03 25.22
CA GLY A 296 -10.55 11.20 24.37
C GLY A 296 -9.55 11.28 23.21
N THR A 297 -9.91 12.04 22.18
CA THR A 297 -9.13 12.12 20.94
C THR A 297 -7.82 12.91 21.15
N ARG A 298 -6.68 12.30 20.76
CA ARG A 298 -5.33 12.87 20.86
C ARG A 298 -4.61 12.80 19.51
N LEU A 299 -3.66 13.73 19.30
CA LEU A 299 -2.73 13.73 18.18
C LEU A 299 -1.48 12.93 18.54
N TYR A 300 -1.17 11.92 17.72
CA TYR A 300 0.00 11.07 17.82
C TYR A 300 1.03 11.46 16.76
N LEU A 301 2.19 11.96 17.22
CA LEU A 301 3.35 12.26 16.38
C LEU A 301 4.22 11.00 16.19
N SER A 302 5.25 11.05 15.36
CA SER A 302 6.28 10.01 15.33
C SER A 302 7.02 9.97 16.68
N ARG A 303 7.59 8.81 17.02
CA ARG A 303 8.30 8.66 18.32
C ARG A 303 9.45 9.66 18.44
N GLN A 304 10.12 9.94 17.33
CA GLN A 304 11.25 10.85 17.21
C GLN A 304 10.82 12.31 17.37
N ALA A 305 9.82 12.77 16.60
CA ALA A 305 9.30 14.13 16.73
C ALA A 305 8.74 14.40 18.14
N ARG A 306 8.05 13.43 18.75
CA ARG A 306 7.53 13.56 20.12
C ARG A 306 8.65 13.64 21.17
N ALA A 307 9.70 12.82 21.03
CA ALA A 307 10.85 12.86 21.93
C ALA A 307 11.60 14.21 21.80
N ALA A 308 11.80 14.72 20.59
CA ALA A 308 12.41 16.02 20.37
C ALA A 308 11.63 17.17 21.03
N CYS A 309 10.29 17.12 20.98
CA CYS A 309 9.45 18.09 21.71
C CYS A 309 9.69 18.05 23.23
N ASP A 310 9.88 16.86 23.82
CA ASP A 310 10.17 16.72 25.26
C ASP A 310 11.58 17.22 25.60
N ASP A 311 12.59 16.82 24.82
CA ASP A 311 14.00 17.18 25.02
C ASP A 311 14.25 18.69 24.91
N LEU A 312 13.52 19.37 24.00
CA LEU A 312 13.58 20.82 23.80
C LEU A 312 12.60 21.61 24.68
N GLY A 313 11.74 20.93 25.45
CA GLY A 313 10.75 21.56 26.33
C GLY A 313 9.60 22.27 25.61
N VAL A 314 9.26 21.85 24.39
CA VAL A 314 8.16 22.40 23.58
C VAL A 314 6.82 22.17 24.29
N ALA A 315 6.14 23.26 24.64
CA ALA A 315 4.91 23.21 25.42
C ALA A 315 3.71 22.72 24.58
N LEU A 316 3.44 21.41 24.62
CA LEU A 316 2.30 20.80 23.93
C LEU A 316 1.06 20.68 24.83
N PRO A 317 -0.15 21.04 24.35
CA PRO A 317 -1.39 20.91 25.11
C PRO A 317 -1.81 19.43 25.23
N GLY A 318 -2.69 19.13 26.18
CA GLY A 318 -3.17 17.75 26.45
C GLY A 318 -3.97 17.09 25.32
N THR A 319 -4.17 17.76 24.18
CA THR A 319 -4.65 17.14 22.93
C THR A 319 -3.54 16.42 22.16
N TYR A 320 -2.27 16.56 22.54
CA TYR A 320 -1.16 15.78 22.01
C TYR A 320 -0.89 14.59 22.94
N ALA A 321 -0.64 13.41 22.37
CA ALA A 321 -0.25 12.23 23.14
C ALA A 321 1.15 12.41 23.76
N SER A 322 1.41 11.79 24.92
CA SER A 322 2.75 11.77 25.53
C SER A 322 3.72 10.88 24.74
N THR A 323 5.01 10.92 25.09
CA THR A 323 6.05 10.05 24.52
C THR A 323 5.72 8.57 24.70
N GLU A 324 5.26 8.15 25.87
CA GLU A 324 4.86 6.76 26.16
C GLU A 324 3.63 6.36 25.35
N ALA A 325 2.64 7.25 25.26
CA ALA A 325 1.43 7.01 24.48
C ALA A 325 1.74 6.89 22.97
N CYS A 326 2.63 7.74 22.43
CA CYS A 326 3.12 7.59 21.05
C CYS A 326 3.91 6.28 20.86
N ALA A 327 4.75 5.90 21.83
CA ALA A 327 5.51 4.67 21.76
C ALA A 327 4.60 3.42 21.67
N GLU A 328 3.60 3.32 22.54
CA GLU A 328 2.64 2.21 22.56
C GLU A 328 1.71 2.24 21.34
N TYR A 329 1.23 3.42 20.93
CA TYR A 329 0.40 3.55 19.73
C TYR A 329 1.11 3.02 18.48
N TRP A 330 2.36 3.41 18.24
CA TRP A 330 3.08 2.94 17.05
C TRP A 330 3.54 1.48 17.13
N ARG A 331 3.62 0.89 18.34
CA ARG A 331 4.14 -0.48 18.58
C ARG A 331 3.42 -1.57 17.76
N THR A 332 2.15 -1.39 17.42
CA THR A 332 1.34 -2.34 16.65
C THR A 332 0.98 -1.88 15.24
N ARG A 333 1.43 -0.69 14.82
CA ARG A 333 0.96 0.01 13.61
C ARG A 333 2.06 0.28 12.57
N GLU A 334 3.32 0.13 12.94
CA GLU A 334 4.47 0.23 12.03
C GLU A 334 4.87 -1.14 11.45
N ASN A 335 5.52 -1.14 10.30
CA ASN A 335 5.98 -2.33 9.58
C ASN A 335 7.51 -2.54 9.54
N ALA A 336 8.33 -1.51 9.78
CA ALA A 336 9.75 -1.55 9.42
C ALA A 336 10.52 -2.65 10.18
N GLY A 337 10.29 -2.76 11.49
CA GLY A 337 10.75 -3.93 12.27
C GLY A 337 9.91 -5.20 12.02
N SER A 338 8.61 -5.03 11.75
CA SER A 338 7.67 -6.13 11.57
C SER A 338 7.90 -6.94 10.29
N SER A 339 8.45 -6.37 9.22
CA SER A 339 8.74 -7.07 7.96
C SER A 339 9.71 -8.23 8.17
N TYR A 340 10.74 -8.03 9.01
CA TYR A 340 11.62 -9.10 9.45
C TYR A 340 10.87 -10.17 10.26
N PHE A 341 10.05 -9.77 11.24
CA PHE A 341 9.28 -10.74 12.03
C PHE A 341 8.21 -11.49 11.22
N ALA A 342 7.60 -10.84 10.22
CA ALA A 342 6.65 -11.40 9.28
C ALA A 342 7.31 -12.48 8.42
N GLY A 343 8.48 -12.19 7.84
CA GLY A 343 9.26 -13.18 7.11
C GLY A 343 9.69 -14.37 7.98
N ARG A 344 10.06 -14.12 9.24
CA ARG A 344 10.37 -15.19 10.21
C ARG A 344 9.14 -15.98 10.66
N ALA A 345 7.94 -15.41 10.59
CA ALA A 345 6.68 -16.08 10.91
C ALA A 345 6.14 -16.90 9.71
N CYS A 346 6.30 -16.39 8.49
CA CYS A 346 5.97 -17.04 7.22
C CYS A 346 7.17 -17.02 6.27
N PRO A 347 8.15 -17.92 6.43
CA PRO A 347 9.33 -17.97 5.55
C PRO A 347 9.00 -18.37 4.11
N GLN A 348 7.81 -18.92 3.86
CA GLN A 348 7.29 -19.27 2.54
C GLN A 348 6.61 -18.09 1.82
N THR A 349 6.36 -16.96 2.47
CA THR A 349 5.73 -15.80 1.81
C THR A 349 6.74 -15.12 0.90
N ALA A 350 6.47 -15.10 -0.40
CA ALA A 350 7.20 -14.28 -1.36
C ALA A 350 6.63 -12.85 -1.39
N VAL A 351 7.47 -11.83 -1.57
CA VAL A 351 7.07 -10.43 -1.44
C VAL A 351 7.44 -9.63 -2.69
N MET A 352 6.53 -8.78 -3.13
CA MET A 352 6.79 -7.75 -4.13
C MET A 352 6.41 -6.38 -3.56
N LEU A 353 7.30 -5.41 -3.70
CA LEU A 353 7.07 -4.02 -3.32
C LEU A 353 7.04 -3.16 -4.59
N ILE A 354 5.89 -2.56 -4.86
CA ILE A 354 5.61 -1.73 -6.03
C ILE A 354 5.68 -0.27 -5.62
N TYR A 355 6.41 0.52 -6.39
CA TYR A 355 6.63 1.95 -6.16
C TYR A 355 7.08 2.66 -7.43
N SER A 356 6.96 3.98 -7.41
CA SER A 356 7.14 4.85 -8.56
C SER A 356 8.01 6.06 -8.22
N GLU A 357 8.41 6.80 -9.25
CA GLU A 357 9.15 8.06 -9.10
C GLU A 357 8.31 9.04 -8.25
N GLN A 358 7.06 9.29 -8.64
CA GLN A 358 6.08 10.08 -7.89
C GLN A 358 5.16 9.20 -7.01
N ASP A 359 5.56 9.06 -5.76
CA ASP A 359 4.88 8.29 -4.73
C ASP A 359 3.65 9.02 -4.15
N HIS A 360 2.58 8.30 -3.81
CA HIS A 360 1.37 8.92 -3.23
C HIS A 360 1.45 9.21 -1.72
N VAL A 361 2.48 8.74 -1.02
CA VAL A 361 2.68 8.90 0.43
C VAL A 361 3.91 9.78 0.72
N GLN A 362 5.04 9.54 0.06
CA GLN A 362 6.32 10.15 0.41
C GLN A 362 7.15 10.61 -0.79
N VAL A 363 7.45 11.90 -0.81
CA VAL A 363 8.23 12.52 -1.89
C VAL A 363 9.68 12.00 -1.97
N ALA A 364 10.38 11.86 -0.83
CA ALA A 364 11.81 11.57 -0.74
C ALA A 364 12.34 10.57 -1.80
N ASP A 365 13.22 11.07 -2.68
CA ASP A 365 13.96 10.36 -3.71
C ASP A 365 14.50 8.97 -3.34
N ASP A 366 15.05 8.80 -2.13
CA ASP A 366 15.63 7.54 -1.66
C ASP A 366 14.59 6.50 -1.18
N LYS A 367 13.29 6.78 -1.35
CA LYS A 367 12.13 5.90 -1.11
C LYS A 367 12.28 5.03 0.16
N PRO A 368 12.47 5.65 1.34
CA PRO A 368 12.96 4.95 2.52
C PRO A 368 11.98 3.90 3.04
N HIS A 369 10.68 4.08 2.80
CA HIS A 369 9.67 3.11 3.21
C HIS A 369 9.75 1.79 2.42
N ILE A 370 10.04 1.86 1.11
CA ILE A 370 10.30 0.67 0.28
C ILE A 370 11.61 0.02 0.72
N ALA A 371 12.66 0.82 0.89
CA ALA A 371 13.97 0.33 1.31
C ALA A 371 13.91 -0.42 2.65
N GLN A 372 13.26 0.15 3.66
CA GLN A 372 13.08 -0.47 4.98
C GLN A 372 12.29 -1.79 4.91
N ALA A 373 11.16 -1.80 4.20
CA ALA A 373 10.38 -3.02 4.02
C ALA A 373 11.20 -4.10 3.28
N TYR A 374 11.87 -3.73 2.18
CA TYR A 374 12.69 -4.65 1.37
C TYR A 374 13.82 -5.27 2.19
N MET A 375 14.60 -4.46 2.90
CA MET A 375 15.66 -4.92 3.80
C MET A 375 15.12 -5.85 4.89
N GLY A 376 13.95 -5.55 5.47
CA GLY A 376 13.31 -6.39 6.48
C GLY A 376 12.97 -7.79 5.97
N TRP A 377 12.34 -7.90 4.80
CA TRP A 377 11.99 -9.18 4.19
C TRP A 377 13.23 -9.97 3.71
N GLN A 378 14.22 -9.31 3.10
CA GLN A 378 15.48 -9.95 2.72
C GLN A 378 16.25 -10.47 3.95
N ALA A 379 16.31 -9.70 5.04
CA ALA A 379 16.98 -10.11 6.27
C ALA A 379 16.30 -11.33 6.94
N ALA A 380 15.00 -11.55 6.69
CA ALA A 380 14.29 -12.76 7.13
C ALA A 380 14.57 -14.00 6.26
N GLY A 381 15.08 -13.80 5.03
CA GLY A 381 15.38 -14.83 4.05
C GLY A 381 14.27 -15.10 3.03
N ASN A 382 13.28 -14.21 2.93
CA ASN A 382 12.16 -14.34 2.01
C ASN A 382 12.56 -13.94 0.58
N TRP A 383 11.88 -14.53 -0.42
CA TRP A 383 11.97 -14.05 -1.81
C TRP A 383 11.38 -12.64 -1.89
N ALA A 384 12.12 -11.67 -2.43
CA ALA A 384 11.71 -10.27 -2.47
C ALA A 384 12.04 -9.61 -3.82
N ARG A 385 11.04 -9.02 -4.49
CA ARG A 385 11.21 -8.24 -5.73
C ARG A 385 10.75 -6.79 -5.57
N LEU A 386 11.44 -5.89 -6.27
CA LEU A 386 11.08 -4.48 -6.42
C LEU A 386 10.40 -4.31 -7.78
N ASN A 387 9.13 -3.94 -7.81
CA ASN A 387 8.31 -3.81 -9.03
C ASN A 387 8.10 -5.15 -9.82
N PRO A 388 6.98 -5.30 -10.58
CA PRO A 388 6.77 -6.48 -11.40
C PRO A 388 7.72 -6.51 -12.60
N ASP A 389 7.93 -7.70 -13.15
CA ASP A 389 8.62 -7.98 -14.40
C ASP A 389 7.92 -7.32 -15.60
N ALA A 390 8.73 -6.78 -16.51
CA ALA A 390 8.29 -6.02 -17.68
C ALA A 390 7.29 -6.81 -18.55
N ALA A 391 7.40 -8.13 -18.63
CA ALA A 391 6.46 -8.98 -19.37
C ALA A 391 5.05 -8.95 -18.78
N TYR A 392 4.92 -8.86 -17.45
CA TYR A 392 3.63 -8.77 -16.76
C TYR A 392 3.02 -7.38 -16.82
N ILE A 393 3.84 -6.33 -16.87
CA ILE A 393 3.37 -4.97 -17.18
C ILE A 393 2.80 -4.90 -18.61
N GLY A 394 3.50 -5.49 -19.60
CA GLY A 394 3.01 -5.57 -20.97
C GLY A 394 1.66 -6.30 -21.10
N LEU A 395 1.47 -7.39 -20.35
CA LEU A 395 0.19 -8.11 -20.24
C LEU A 395 -0.90 -7.21 -19.66
N ALA A 396 -0.67 -6.59 -18.50
CA ALA A 396 -1.67 -5.76 -17.82
C ALA A 396 -2.11 -4.57 -18.68
N TYR A 397 -1.16 -3.91 -19.35
CA TYR A 397 -1.41 -2.72 -20.17
C TYR A 397 -2.24 -2.99 -21.44
N SER A 398 -2.28 -4.24 -21.92
CA SER A 398 -2.92 -4.59 -23.21
C SER A 398 -4.00 -5.67 -23.12
N GLY A 399 -4.31 -6.15 -21.91
CA GLY A 399 -5.31 -7.20 -21.66
C GLY A 399 -4.99 -8.57 -22.29
N THR A 400 -3.85 -8.70 -22.96
CA THR A 400 -3.38 -9.89 -23.68
C THR A 400 -1.86 -9.86 -23.74
N PHE A 401 -1.18 -11.01 -23.83
CA PHE A 401 0.28 -11.02 -24.02
C PHE A 401 0.64 -10.48 -25.42
N GLY A 402 0.92 -9.18 -25.54
CA GLY A 402 1.28 -8.57 -26.83
C GLY A 402 1.41 -7.04 -26.88
N GLY A 403 1.07 -6.31 -25.81
CA GLY A 403 1.29 -4.87 -25.72
C GLY A 403 2.78 -4.49 -25.70
N ALA A 404 3.08 -3.29 -26.20
CA ALA A 404 4.39 -2.69 -25.96
C ALA A 404 4.50 -2.28 -24.49
N VAL A 405 5.53 -2.76 -23.80
CA VAL A 405 5.89 -2.29 -22.46
C VAL A 405 6.21 -0.79 -22.53
N PRO A 406 5.68 0.05 -21.62
CA PRO A 406 6.02 1.48 -21.59
C PRO A 406 7.53 1.71 -21.51
N PRO A 407 8.12 2.56 -22.38
CA PRO A 407 9.54 2.88 -22.32
C PRO A 407 9.94 3.39 -20.94
N GLY A 408 11.08 2.92 -20.41
CA GLY A 408 11.52 3.25 -19.06
C GLY A 408 10.94 2.37 -17.95
N THR A 409 10.08 1.38 -18.26
CA THR A 409 9.68 0.36 -17.28
C THR A 409 10.92 -0.34 -16.70
N PRO A 410 11.13 -0.33 -15.36
CA PRO A 410 12.22 -1.05 -14.73
C PRO A 410 11.98 -2.55 -14.80
N ASP A 411 13.06 -3.32 -14.81
CA ASP A 411 13.02 -4.79 -14.75
C ASP A 411 14.01 -5.26 -13.68
N ASN A 412 13.63 -5.09 -12.41
CA ASN A 412 14.52 -5.33 -11.29
C ASN A 412 14.53 -6.80 -10.90
N ALA A 413 15.67 -7.47 -11.10
CA ALA A 413 15.90 -8.84 -10.63
C ALA A 413 15.43 -9.05 -9.18
N ALA A 414 14.64 -10.11 -8.95
CA ALA A 414 14.28 -10.48 -7.58
C ALA A 414 15.52 -10.87 -6.78
N ASN A 415 15.49 -10.62 -5.48
CA ASN A 415 16.59 -10.85 -4.54
C ASN A 415 17.88 -10.09 -4.90
N CYS A 416 17.80 -9.01 -5.69
CA CYS A 416 18.92 -8.10 -5.90
C CYS A 416 19.31 -7.38 -4.60
N PRO A 417 20.56 -6.89 -4.48
CA PRO A 417 20.88 -5.88 -3.47
C PRO A 417 20.01 -4.64 -3.67
N LEU A 418 19.64 -3.97 -2.58
CA LEU A 418 18.89 -2.71 -2.64
C LEU A 418 19.57 -1.71 -3.62
N PRO A 419 18.85 -1.14 -4.60
CA PRO A 419 19.41 -0.18 -5.54
C PRO A 419 20.02 1.05 -4.85
N ALA A 420 21.21 1.48 -5.30
CA ALA A 420 21.83 2.71 -4.81
C ALA A 420 21.13 3.99 -5.33
N ASN A 421 20.37 3.87 -6.43
CA ASN A 421 19.46 4.88 -6.93
C ASN A 421 18.07 4.25 -6.97
N MET A 422 17.20 4.60 -6.02
CA MET A 422 15.85 4.03 -5.92
C MET A 422 14.93 4.52 -7.03
N ILE A 423 15.01 5.80 -7.41
CA ILE A 423 14.29 6.40 -8.55
C ILE A 423 14.59 5.63 -9.84
N GLY A 424 15.86 5.35 -10.13
CA GLY A 424 16.28 4.60 -11.32
C GLY A 424 15.81 3.14 -11.39
N SER A 425 15.16 2.64 -10.34
CA SER A 425 14.50 1.32 -10.27
C SER A 425 12.99 1.39 -10.03
N ALA A 426 12.44 2.60 -9.92
CA ALA A 426 11.02 2.87 -9.73
C ALA A 426 10.27 2.88 -11.08
N PHE A 427 8.93 2.77 -11.05
CA PHE A 427 8.15 3.03 -12.26
C PHE A 427 8.10 4.51 -12.62
N PRO A 428 8.23 4.86 -13.92
CA PRO A 428 8.10 6.24 -14.36
C PRO A 428 6.73 6.86 -14.05
N SER A 429 6.73 8.11 -13.58
CA SER A 429 5.49 8.81 -13.19
C SER A 429 4.47 8.94 -14.33
N ASN A 430 4.93 9.04 -15.58
CA ASN A 430 4.05 9.09 -16.75
C ASN A 430 3.32 7.76 -17.04
N VAL A 431 3.75 6.63 -16.46
CA VAL A 431 3.05 5.34 -16.51
C VAL A 431 1.94 5.27 -15.46
N LEU A 432 2.00 6.09 -14.40
CA LEU A 432 1.01 6.13 -13.31
C LEU A 432 -0.37 6.64 -13.72
N ALA A 433 -0.55 7.15 -14.94
CA ALA A 433 -1.89 7.35 -15.51
C ALA A 433 -2.71 6.03 -15.57
N GLY A 434 -2.06 4.87 -15.43
CA GLY A 434 -2.70 3.57 -15.21
C GLY A 434 -2.13 2.81 -14.01
N LYS A 435 -2.19 3.38 -12.79
CA LYS A 435 -1.70 2.76 -11.53
C LYS A 435 -2.11 1.28 -11.39
N ASN A 436 -3.33 0.96 -11.80
CA ASN A 436 -3.91 -0.39 -11.81
C ASN A 436 -3.00 -1.40 -12.53
N TYR A 437 -2.36 -1.05 -13.64
CA TYR A 437 -1.58 -2.02 -14.43
C TYR A 437 -0.35 -2.53 -13.68
N LEU A 438 0.25 -1.71 -12.81
CA LEU A 438 1.40 -2.10 -11.99
C LEU A 438 0.95 -3.12 -10.93
N THR A 439 -0.13 -2.81 -10.24
CA THR A 439 -0.66 -3.61 -9.11
C THR A 439 -1.31 -4.90 -9.59
N LEU A 440 -2.04 -4.86 -10.70
CA LEU A 440 -2.51 -6.05 -11.41
C LEU A 440 -1.33 -6.90 -11.90
N GLY A 441 -0.35 -6.30 -12.57
CA GLY A 441 0.86 -6.99 -13.05
C GLY A 441 1.60 -7.74 -11.93
N GLY A 442 1.73 -7.12 -10.76
CA GLY A 442 2.33 -7.76 -9.59
C GLY A 442 1.53 -8.93 -9.02
N CYS A 443 0.21 -8.76 -8.82
CA CYS A 443 -0.66 -9.85 -8.38
C CYS A 443 -0.65 -11.03 -9.36
N VAL A 444 -0.64 -10.72 -10.66
CA VAL A 444 -0.55 -11.67 -11.76
C VAL A 444 0.77 -12.44 -11.73
N GLU A 445 1.92 -11.75 -11.64
CA GLU A 445 3.24 -12.38 -11.58
C GLU A 445 3.36 -13.30 -10.36
N MET A 446 3.00 -12.82 -9.16
CA MET A 446 3.15 -13.59 -7.93
C MET A 446 2.28 -14.85 -7.93
N ALA A 447 1.08 -14.79 -8.52
CA ALA A 447 0.21 -15.95 -8.68
C ALA A 447 0.77 -16.95 -9.71
N ASP A 448 1.31 -16.49 -10.85
CA ASP A 448 1.91 -17.35 -11.87
C ASP A 448 3.20 -18.01 -11.37
N ARG A 449 4.06 -17.27 -10.66
CA ARG A 449 5.28 -17.83 -10.04
C ARG A 449 4.97 -18.96 -9.08
N LEU A 450 3.88 -18.87 -8.32
CA LEU A 450 3.44 -19.91 -7.40
C LEU A 450 2.81 -21.11 -8.14
N GLU A 451 1.93 -20.89 -9.13
CA GLU A 451 1.30 -21.97 -9.90
C GLU A 451 2.33 -22.81 -10.69
N TYR A 452 3.36 -22.17 -11.24
CA TYR A 452 4.36 -22.82 -12.10
C TYR A 452 5.70 -23.14 -11.41
N ASP A 453 5.83 -22.86 -10.10
CA ASP A 453 7.05 -22.98 -9.30
C ASP A 453 8.26 -22.27 -9.95
N LYS A 454 8.11 -20.97 -10.23
CA LYS A 454 9.06 -20.11 -10.96
C LYS A 454 9.61 -18.97 -10.10
N TRP A 455 10.43 -19.35 -9.13
CA TRP A 455 11.08 -18.42 -8.19
C TRP A 455 12.48 -17.94 -8.62
N ASN A 456 12.83 -18.11 -9.90
CA ASN A 456 14.02 -17.49 -10.50
C ASN A 456 13.99 -15.96 -10.32
N ASN A 457 15.16 -15.31 -10.33
CA ASN A 457 15.24 -13.87 -10.12
C ASN A 457 14.48 -13.07 -11.20
N ASP A 458 14.52 -13.54 -12.46
CA ASP A 458 13.82 -13.00 -13.63
C ASP A 458 13.18 -14.14 -14.46
N LEU A 459 12.30 -13.82 -15.42
CA LEU A 459 11.47 -14.77 -16.17
C LEU A 459 11.70 -14.79 -17.69
#